data_AF-A0A8S9WSF1-F1
#
_entry.id   AF-A0A8S9WSF1-F1
#
_cell.length_a   1.000
_cell.length_b   1.000
_cell.length_c   1.000
_cell.angle_alpha   90.00
_cell.angle_beta   90.00
_cell.angle_gamma   90.00
#
_symmetry.space_group_name_H-M   'P 1'
#
loop_
_entity.id
_entity.type
_entity.pdbx_description
1 polymer ?
#
loop_
_entity_poly.entity_id
_entity_poly.type
_entity_poly.pdbx_seq_one_letter_code
_entity_poly.pdbx_strand_id
1 'polypeptide(L)'
;MTDVRAKFLIIAAASEDKKTSVYHVKQFRILNEREIYVFPPDKRSIGNHQELAKNRIIKSALKSIKLRGQFRNITITLSDDLQAIYLDSEGNPCFEGEYLEELPDLATPDLQQPHHIEQPSREQLPEWKPLKSVTNDIVLGKFNGKNCNASTWLTTLETECARLEIPEERYCEVIRLFIEGPVTDWYTANRVLLGTAIWGTWRQSFLDSFSNKGWSNNDEWRR
;
A
#
# COMPACT_ATOMS: atom_id res chain seq x y z
N MET A 1 -18.71 23.40 0.06
CA MET A 1 -17.32 22.95 0.31
C MET A 1 -17.36 21.47 0.60
N THR A 2 -16.69 20.68 -0.23
CA THR A 2 -16.53 19.23 -0.04
C THR A 2 -15.45 18.99 1.01
N ASP A 3 -15.77 18.23 2.06
CA ASP A 3 -14.78 17.79 3.05
C ASP A 3 -13.88 16.71 2.44
N VAL A 4 -12.89 17.14 1.64
CA VAL A 4 -11.94 16.22 1.03
C VAL A 4 -11.00 15.72 2.12
N ARG A 5 -10.98 14.39 2.30
CA ARG A 5 -10.05 13.73 3.21
C ARG A 5 -8.98 13.06 2.38
N ALA A 6 -7.73 13.15 2.80
CA ALA A 6 -6.62 12.49 2.12
C ALA A 6 -5.73 11.75 3.11
N LYS A 7 -5.07 10.71 2.63
CA LYS A 7 -4.12 9.88 3.37
C LYS A 7 -2.71 10.14 2.84
N PHE A 8 -1.80 10.38 3.78
CA PHE A 8 -0.38 10.61 3.50
C PHE A 8 0.46 9.49 4.13
N LEU A 9 1.40 8.93 3.34
CA LEU A 9 2.45 8.07 3.88
C LEU A 9 3.66 8.92 4.21
N ILE A 10 3.97 9.04 5.50
CA ILE A 10 5.13 9.78 6.01
C ILE A 10 6.14 8.80 6.59
N ILE A 11 7.39 8.86 6.15
CA ILE A 11 8.47 7.95 6.56
C ILE A 11 9.71 8.72 7.02
N ALA A 12 10.39 8.25 8.06
CA ALA A 12 11.74 8.71 8.37
C ALA A 12 12.76 8.05 7.41
N ALA A 13 13.32 8.84 6.50
CA ALA A 13 14.35 8.42 5.55
C ALA A 13 15.76 8.85 6.03
N ALA A 14 16.79 8.24 5.46
CA ALA A 14 18.16 8.73 5.64
C ALA A 14 18.34 10.07 4.93
N SER A 15 19.04 11.01 5.57
CA SER A 15 19.53 12.21 4.88
C SER A 15 20.81 11.88 4.09
N GLU A 16 21.27 12.83 3.27
CA GLU A 16 22.59 12.77 2.60
C GLU A 16 23.74 12.57 3.60
N ASP A 17 23.65 13.21 4.77
CA ASP A 17 24.43 12.82 5.94
C ASP A 17 23.76 11.62 6.60
N LYS A 18 24.39 10.44 6.47
CA LYS A 18 23.89 9.15 6.97
C LYS A 18 23.62 9.14 8.48
N LYS A 19 24.06 10.16 9.24
CA LYS A 19 23.79 10.32 10.68
C LYS A 19 22.40 10.87 11.02
N THR A 20 21.79 11.69 10.17
CA THR A 20 20.49 12.32 10.48
C THR A 20 19.35 11.67 9.70
N SER A 21 18.14 11.69 10.29
CA SER A 21 16.94 11.20 9.61
C SER A 21 16.04 12.38 9.28
N VAL A 22 15.51 12.40 8.07
CA VAL A 22 14.57 13.41 7.58
C VAL A 22 13.22 12.75 7.30
N TYR A 23 12.14 13.50 7.43
CA TYR A 23 10.81 12.97 7.13
C TYR A 23 10.47 13.21 5.67
N HIS A 24 10.04 12.16 4.98
CA HIS A 24 9.55 12.23 3.61
C HIS A 24 8.07 11.91 3.56
N VAL A 25 7.30 12.70 2.82
CA VAL A 25 5.96 12.36 2.37
C VAL A 25 6.11 11.62 1.04
N LYS A 26 5.86 10.31 1.05
CA LYS A 26 6.09 9.47 -0.14
C LYS A 26 4.87 9.31 -1.02
N GLN A 27 3.70 9.20 -0.38
CA GLN A 27 2.46 8.87 -1.07
C GLN A 27 1.32 9.77 -0.61
N PHE A 28 0.41 10.01 -1.54
CA PHE A 28 -0.82 10.74 -1.39
C PHE A 28 -1.96 9.91 -1.98
N ARG A 29 -3.11 9.88 -1.30
CA ARG A 29 -4.33 9.28 -1.82
C ARG A 29 -5.52 10.04 -1.26
N ILE A 30 -6.48 10.37 -2.11
CA ILE A 30 -7.78 10.87 -1.67
C ILE A 30 -8.56 9.72 -1.04
N LEU A 31 -9.17 9.96 0.12
CA LEU A 31 -9.93 8.94 0.82
C LEU A 31 -11.15 8.56 -0.03
N ASN A 32 -11.39 7.26 -0.19
CA ASN A 32 -12.41 6.65 -1.06
C ASN A 32 -12.02 6.53 -2.54
N GLU A 33 -10.82 6.96 -2.93
CA GLU A 33 -10.22 6.67 -4.25
C GLU A 33 -9.24 5.49 -4.16
N ARG A 34 -9.10 4.75 -5.27
CA ARG A 34 -8.20 3.60 -5.34
C ARG A 34 -6.79 4.04 -5.69
N GLU A 35 -6.64 5.13 -6.40
CA GLU A 35 -5.41 5.59 -7.00
C GLU A 35 -4.45 6.06 -5.89
N ILE A 36 -3.17 5.69 -6.02
CA ILE A 36 -2.11 6.17 -5.13
C ILE A 36 -1.16 6.99 -5.96
N TYR A 37 -0.88 8.18 -5.47
CA TYR A 37 0.03 9.08 -6.13
C TYR A 37 1.34 9.14 -5.38
N VAL A 38 2.45 9.21 -6.10
CA VAL A 38 3.79 9.34 -5.53
C VAL A 38 4.34 10.74 -5.76
N PHE A 39 4.96 11.29 -4.72
CA PHE A 39 5.72 12.53 -4.87
C PHE A 39 7.04 12.26 -5.61
N PRO A 40 7.47 13.16 -6.51
CA PRO A 40 8.81 13.13 -7.09
C PRO A 40 9.91 13.12 -6.01
N PRO A 41 11.06 12.44 -6.23
CA PRO A 41 12.11 12.27 -5.22
C PRO A 41 12.56 13.57 -4.54
N ASP A 42 12.68 14.65 -5.31
CA ASP A 42 13.08 16.00 -4.91
C ASP A 42 11.98 16.74 -4.13
N LYS A 43 10.71 16.39 -4.35
CA LYS A 43 9.55 17.01 -3.68
C LYS A 43 9.18 16.34 -2.36
N ARG A 44 9.61 15.09 -2.11
CA ARG A 44 9.20 14.28 -0.93
C ARG A 44 9.54 14.87 0.44
N SER A 45 10.55 15.73 0.56
CA SER A 45 10.98 16.24 1.87
C SER A 45 9.83 16.94 2.59
N ILE A 46 9.62 16.66 3.88
CA ILE A 46 8.61 17.36 4.69
C ILE A 46 8.81 18.88 4.69
N GLY A 47 10.04 19.35 4.40
CA GLY A 47 10.36 20.77 4.22
C GLY A 47 9.68 21.42 3.01
N ASN A 48 9.31 20.65 1.99
CA ASN A 48 8.53 21.10 0.85
C ASN A 48 7.02 21.11 1.18
N HIS A 49 6.59 20.33 2.18
CA HIS A 49 5.19 20.20 2.59
C HIS A 49 4.89 21.08 3.82
N GLN A 50 5.28 22.36 3.80
CA GLN A 50 5.25 23.23 4.98
C GLN A 50 3.86 23.39 5.58
N GLU A 51 2.84 23.57 4.73
CA GLU A 51 1.46 23.72 5.18
C GLU A 51 0.93 22.42 5.81
N LEU A 52 1.27 21.27 5.22
CA LEU A 52 0.95 19.96 5.79
C LEU A 52 1.63 19.77 7.15
N ALA A 53 2.89 20.19 7.28
CA ALA A 53 3.65 20.12 8.52
C ALA A 53 3.09 21.02 9.62
N LYS A 54 2.27 22.04 9.30
CA LYS A 54 1.57 22.87 10.30
C LYS A 54 0.39 22.13 10.94
N ASN A 55 -0.22 21.18 10.25
CA ASN A 55 -1.39 20.42 10.71
C ASN A 55 -1.09 19.64 12.02
N ARG A 56 -1.97 19.75 13.02
CA ARG A 56 -1.74 19.15 14.35
C ARG A 56 -1.58 17.62 14.30
N ILE A 57 -2.33 16.95 13.43
CA ILE A 57 -2.34 15.48 13.32
C ILE A 57 -1.01 15.04 12.70
N ILE A 58 -0.57 15.74 11.66
CA ILE A 58 0.72 15.52 11.02
C ILE A 58 1.87 15.77 11.99
N LYS A 59 1.85 16.87 12.75
CA LYS A 59 2.84 17.15 13.81
C LYS A 59 2.93 16.02 14.84
N SER A 60 1.78 15.52 15.30
CA SER A 60 1.73 14.40 16.24
C SER A 60 2.30 13.11 15.62
N ALA A 61 1.95 12.84 14.36
CA ALA A 61 2.46 11.70 13.62
C ALA A 61 3.98 11.74 13.46
N LEU A 62 4.54 12.88 13.02
CA LEU A 62 5.99 13.09 12.90
C LEU A 62 6.69 12.83 14.24
N LYS A 63 6.17 13.38 15.35
CA LYS A 63 6.70 13.14 16.69
C LYS A 63 6.65 11.66 17.11
N SER A 64 5.71 10.87 16.57
CA SER A 64 5.57 9.45 16.88
C SER A 64 6.54 8.55 16.12
N ILE A 65 7.19 9.06 15.07
CA ILE A 65 8.18 8.33 14.27
C ILE A 65 9.55 8.52 14.95
N LYS A 66 10.04 7.45 15.60
CA LYS A 66 11.24 7.49 16.46
C LYS A 66 12.49 6.90 15.80
N LEU A 67 12.30 5.96 14.87
CA LEU A 67 13.39 5.24 14.22
C LEU A 67 13.35 5.47 12.71
N ARG A 68 14.52 5.47 12.08
CA ARG A 68 14.64 5.46 10.63
C ARG A 68 13.90 4.25 10.06
N GLY A 69 13.20 4.45 8.95
CA GLY A 69 12.36 3.44 8.31
C GLY A 69 10.96 3.32 8.92
N GLN A 70 10.70 3.86 10.12
CA GLN A 70 9.33 3.94 10.61
C GLN A 70 8.51 4.92 9.78
N PHE A 71 7.25 4.58 9.56
CA PHE A 71 6.30 5.41 8.82
C PHE A 71 4.95 5.47 9.51
N ARG A 72 4.11 6.42 9.09
CA ARG A 72 2.70 6.51 9.46
C ARG A 72 1.87 6.78 8.22
N ASN A 73 0.72 6.12 8.15
CA ASN A 73 -0.34 6.46 7.22
C ASN A 73 -1.34 7.34 7.96
N ILE A 74 -1.37 8.62 7.63
CA ILE A 74 -2.17 9.61 8.35
C ILE A 74 -3.26 10.14 7.44
N THR A 75 -4.51 9.99 7.87
CA THR A 75 -5.64 10.63 7.21
C THR A 75 -5.93 11.97 7.88
N ILE A 76 -6.07 13.02 7.07
CA ILE A 76 -6.54 14.33 7.50
C ILE A 76 -7.65 14.81 6.57
N THR A 77 -8.47 15.75 7.05
CA THR A 77 -9.30 16.60 6.18
C THR A 77 -8.41 17.72 5.64
N LEU A 78 -8.47 17.97 4.34
CA LEU A 78 -7.71 19.03 3.68
C LEU A 78 -8.45 20.37 3.86
N SER A 79 -7.80 21.34 4.49
CA SER A 79 -8.24 22.74 4.45
C SER A 79 -8.14 23.29 3.02
N ASP A 80 -8.80 24.41 2.74
CA ASP A 80 -8.74 25.07 1.43
C ASP A 80 -7.29 25.30 0.97
N ASP A 81 -6.42 25.76 1.88
CA ASP A 81 -4.99 25.94 1.61
C ASP A 81 -4.28 24.62 1.21
N LEU A 82 -4.64 23.51 1.85
CA LEU A 82 -4.07 22.21 1.50
C LEU A 82 -4.67 21.67 0.20
N GLN A 83 -5.96 21.91 -0.06
CA GLN A 83 -6.57 21.52 -1.33
C GLN A 83 -5.88 22.24 -2.49
N ALA A 84 -5.62 23.55 -2.39
CA ALA A 84 -4.92 24.30 -3.42
C ALA A 84 -3.46 23.84 -3.68
N ILE A 85 -2.84 23.16 -2.71
CA ILE A 85 -1.49 22.61 -2.85
C ILE A 85 -1.51 21.21 -3.47
N TYR A 86 -2.45 20.37 -3.05
CA TYR A 86 -2.46 18.94 -3.36
C TYR A 86 -3.46 18.54 -4.45
N LEU A 87 -4.31 19.46 -4.88
CA LEU A 87 -5.38 19.25 -5.85
C LEU A 87 -5.45 20.43 -6.82
N ASP A 88 -5.80 20.17 -8.06
CA ASP A 88 -6.21 21.23 -8.98
C ASP A 88 -7.67 21.67 -8.75
N SER A 89 -8.17 22.60 -9.57
CA SER A 89 -9.55 23.10 -9.46
C SER A 89 -10.63 22.03 -9.69
N GLU A 90 -10.28 20.93 -10.34
CA GLU A 90 -11.17 19.80 -10.64
C GLU A 90 -11.02 18.66 -9.63
N GLY A 91 -10.12 18.80 -8.65
CA GLY A 91 -9.86 17.81 -7.62
C GLY A 91 -8.84 16.73 -8.02
N ASN A 92 -8.09 16.91 -9.12
CA ASN A 92 -7.08 15.94 -9.51
C ASN A 92 -5.82 16.10 -8.64
N PRO A 93 -5.21 14.99 -8.21
CA PRO A 93 -3.96 15.00 -7.45
C PRO A 93 -2.79 15.67 -8.17
N CYS A 94 -2.35 16.79 -7.63
CA CYS A 94 -1.16 17.50 -8.06
C CYS A 94 -0.35 17.94 -6.84
N PHE A 95 0.84 18.48 -7.04
CA PHE A 95 1.61 19.14 -5.99
C PHE A 95 2.17 20.44 -6.55
N GLU A 96 1.66 21.57 -6.06
CA GLU A 96 2.03 22.90 -6.55
C GLU A 96 1.81 23.05 -8.08
N GLY A 97 0.77 22.39 -8.61
CA GLY A 97 0.43 22.40 -10.05
C GLY A 97 1.16 21.36 -10.89
N GLU A 98 2.11 20.61 -10.33
CA GLU A 98 2.71 19.44 -11.00
C GLU A 98 1.87 18.19 -10.73
N TYR A 99 1.38 17.53 -11.78
CA TYR A 99 0.60 16.29 -11.63
C TYR A 99 1.46 15.16 -11.07
N LEU A 100 0.91 14.44 -10.09
CA LEU A 100 1.62 13.33 -9.46
C LEU A 100 1.50 12.07 -10.30
N GLU A 101 2.55 11.26 -10.32
CA GLU A 101 2.50 9.93 -10.93
C GLU A 101 1.62 9.01 -10.10
N GLU A 102 0.64 8.37 -10.75
CA GLU A 102 -0.10 7.26 -10.19
C GLU A 102 0.80 6.03 -10.14
N LEU A 103 0.81 5.33 -9.00
CA LEU A 103 1.40 4.00 -8.90
C LEU A 103 0.50 3.04 -9.69
N PRO A 104 0.98 2.46 -10.81
CA PRO A 104 0.15 1.59 -11.64
C PRO A 104 -0.28 0.36 -10.85
N ASP A 105 -1.58 0.06 -10.89
CA ASP A 105 -2.07 -1.28 -10.59
C ASP A 105 -1.55 -2.20 -11.70
N LEU A 106 -0.74 -3.22 -11.36
CA LEU A 106 -0.23 -4.19 -12.36
C LEU A 106 -1.33 -5.09 -12.97
N ALA A 107 -2.61 -4.72 -12.82
CA ALA A 107 -3.75 -5.27 -13.52
C ALA A 107 -4.10 -4.52 -14.81
N THR A 108 -3.34 -3.48 -15.20
CA THR A 108 -3.46 -2.85 -16.53
C THR A 108 -2.36 -3.37 -17.47
N PRO A 109 -2.68 -4.21 -18.47
CA PRO A 109 -1.71 -4.70 -19.45
C PRO A 109 -1.17 -3.61 -20.40
N ASP A 110 -1.79 -2.43 -20.45
CA ASP A 110 -1.76 -1.55 -21.63
C ASP A 110 -0.89 -0.28 -21.52
N LEU A 111 -0.10 -0.08 -20.46
CA LEU A 111 0.82 1.09 -20.40
C LEU A 111 2.13 0.90 -21.20
N GLN A 112 2.09 0.12 -22.27
CA GLN A 112 3.06 0.14 -23.37
C GLN A 112 2.55 0.99 -24.57
N GLN A 113 2.26 2.28 -24.35
CA GLN A 113 2.26 3.36 -25.37
C GLN A 113 1.26 3.24 -26.58
N PRO A 114 1.00 4.31 -27.36
CA PRO A 114 -0.08 5.26 -27.08
C PRO A 114 -1.10 5.39 -28.23
N HIS A 115 -2.40 5.12 -28.07
CA HIS A 115 -3.42 5.59 -29.03
C HIS A 115 -4.81 5.86 -28.38
N HIS A 116 -5.23 7.13 -28.47
CA HIS A 116 -6.60 7.68 -28.57
C HIS A 116 -7.74 7.20 -27.63
N ILE A 117 -8.06 8.10 -26.68
CA ILE A 117 -9.38 8.59 -26.21
C ILE A 117 -10.60 7.67 -26.40
N GLU A 118 -11.12 7.16 -25.29
CA GLU A 118 -12.52 7.34 -24.87
C GLU A 118 -12.58 7.23 -23.33
N GLN A 119 -12.95 8.31 -22.64
CA GLN A 119 -13.16 8.35 -21.19
C GLN A 119 -14.39 7.51 -20.84
N PRO A 120 -14.30 6.48 -19.97
CA PRO A 120 -15.49 5.91 -19.36
C PRO A 120 -15.94 6.83 -18.22
N SER A 121 -17.25 7.08 -18.19
CA SER A 121 -17.96 7.80 -17.15
C SER A 121 -17.56 7.40 -15.73
N ARG A 122 -17.54 8.40 -14.84
CA ARG A 122 -17.30 8.32 -13.40
C ARG A 122 -18.28 7.34 -12.74
N GLU A 123 -17.98 6.05 -12.78
CA GLU A 123 -18.69 5.02 -12.04
C GLU A 123 -18.38 5.21 -10.56
N GLN A 124 -19.40 5.57 -9.78
CA GLN A 124 -19.32 5.57 -8.33
C GLN A 124 -18.96 4.16 -7.89
N LEU A 125 -17.74 3.98 -7.37
CA LEU A 125 -17.28 2.70 -6.88
C LEU A 125 -18.17 2.20 -5.73
N PRO A 126 -18.52 0.90 -5.70
CA PRO A 126 -19.33 0.34 -4.64
C PRO A 126 -18.61 0.47 -3.31
N GLU A 127 -19.32 0.98 -2.30
CA GLU A 127 -18.87 1.02 -0.92
C GLU A 127 -18.45 -0.39 -0.46
N TRP A 128 -17.16 -0.60 -0.20
CA TRP A 128 -16.64 -1.92 0.16
C TRP A 128 -17.16 -2.34 1.52
N LYS A 129 -17.85 -3.50 1.55
CA LYS A 129 -18.34 -4.09 2.80
C LYS A 129 -17.19 -4.29 3.81
N PRO A 130 -17.46 -4.12 5.12
CA PRO A 130 -16.48 -4.40 6.16
C PRO A 130 -15.94 -5.83 6.06
N LEU A 131 -14.62 -5.98 6.11
CA LEU A 131 -13.92 -7.24 5.82
C LEU A 131 -14.40 -8.38 6.72
N LYS A 132 -14.61 -8.10 8.01
CA LYS A 132 -15.15 -9.05 8.99
C LYS A 132 -16.53 -9.62 8.62
N SER A 133 -17.33 -8.87 7.85
CA SER A 133 -18.65 -9.33 7.42
C SER A 133 -18.56 -10.26 6.20
N VAL A 134 -17.56 -10.06 5.34
CA VAL A 134 -17.41 -10.82 4.09
C VAL A 134 -16.55 -12.07 4.29
N THR A 135 -15.62 -12.04 5.25
CA THR A 135 -14.67 -13.16 5.47
C THR A 135 -15.22 -14.28 6.34
N ASN A 136 -16.43 -14.16 6.90
CA ASN A 136 -17.05 -15.24 7.68
C ASN A 136 -17.40 -16.46 6.82
N ASP A 137 -17.62 -16.23 5.53
CA ASP A 137 -17.98 -17.28 4.56
C ASP A 137 -16.74 -17.93 3.92
N ILE A 138 -15.53 -17.49 4.25
CA ILE A 138 -14.28 -18.10 3.78
C ILE A 138 -14.05 -19.41 4.54
N VAL A 139 -13.96 -20.50 3.79
CA VAL A 139 -13.64 -21.82 4.35
C VAL A 139 -12.16 -22.10 4.18
N LEU A 140 -11.35 -21.51 5.07
CA LEU A 140 -9.91 -21.66 5.06
C LEU A 140 -9.34 -21.83 6.48
N GLY A 141 -8.52 -22.87 6.68
CA GLY A 141 -7.80 -23.08 7.93
C GLY A 141 -6.68 -22.05 8.11
N LYS A 142 -6.34 -21.68 9.36
CA LYS A 142 -5.25 -20.74 9.61
C LYS A 142 -3.89 -21.30 9.20
N PHE A 143 -3.00 -20.46 8.69
CA PHE A 143 -1.63 -20.83 8.34
C PHE A 143 -0.64 -20.39 9.40
N ASN A 144 0.23 -21.31 9.81
CA ASN A 144 1.26 -21.06 10.84
C ASN A 144 2.70 -21.23 10.33
N GLY A 145 2.88 -21.40 9.02
CA GLY A 145 4.19 -21.57 8.40
C GLY A 145 4.64 -23.02 8.27
N LYS A 146 3.95 -23.98 8.91
CA LYS A 146 4.37 -25.39 8.95
C LYS A 146 3.23 -26.39 8.76
N ASN A 147 1.99 -25.96 8.93
CA ASN A 147 0.83 -26.85 8.96
C ASN A 147 0.35 -27.32 7.58
N CYS A 148 0.71 -26.63 6.50
CA CYS A 148 0.40 -27.05 5.14
C CYS A 148 1.37 -26.41 4.13
N ASN A 149 1.27 -26.80 2.86
CA ASN A 149 2.04 -26.19 1.78
C ASN A 149 1.61 -24.72 1.57
N ALA A 150 2.57 -23.80 1.64
CA ALA A 150 2.31 -22.37 1.51
C ALA A 150 1.67 -21.98 0.16
N SER A 151 2.12 -22.58 -0.95
CA SER A 151 1.59 -22.29 -2.29
C SER A 151 0.15 -22.78 -2.44
N THR A 152 -0.12 -24.01 -2.00
CA THR A 152 -1.49 -24.57 -2.02
C THR A 152 -2.41 -23.73 -1.14
N TRP A 153 -1.98 -23.41 0.08
CA TRP A 153 -2.79 -22.64 1.02
C TRP A 153 -3.11 -21.24 0.50
N LEU A 154 -2.12 -20.55 -0.07
CA LEU A 154 -2.29 -19.22 -0.64
C LEU A 154 -3.23 -19.24 -1.85
N THR A 155 -3.13 -20.27 -2.69
CA THR A 155 -4.04 -20.45 -3.83
C THR A 155 -5.48 -20.69 -3.36
N THR A 156 -5.68 -21.45 -2.27
CA THR A 156 -7.02 -21.63 -1.67
C THR A 156 -7.57 -20.30 -1.13
N LEU A 157 -6.74 -19.48 -0.49
CA LEU A 157 -7.13 -18.13 -0.06
C LEU A 157 -7.59 -17.27 -1.25
N GLU A 158 -6.80 -17.21 -2.32
CA GLU A 158 -7.10 -16.45 -3.54
C GLU A 158 -8.43 -16.91 -4.16
N THR A 159 -8.65 -18.22 -4.24
CA THR A 159 -9.87 -18.81 -4.78
C THR A 159 -11.09 -18.44 -3.93
N GLU A 160 -10.98 -18.50 -2.61
CA GLU A 160 -12.07 -18.12 -1.70
C GLU A 160 -12.37 -16.63 -1.75
N CYS A 161 -11.35 -15.78 -1.84
CA CYS A 161 -11.55 -14.35 -2.01
C CYS A 161 -12.24 -14.02 -3.33
N ALA A 162 -11.85 -14.68 -4.43
CA ALA A 162 -12.49 -14.53 -5.74
C ALA A 162 -13.95 -15.02 -5.72
N ARG A 163 -14.23 -16.16 -5.06
CA ARG A 163 -15.59 -16.70 -4.88
C ARG A 163 -16.52 -15.73 -4.15
N LEU A 164 -15.98 -14.93 -3.24
CA LEU A 164 -16.71 -13.94 -2.45
C LEU A 164 -16.64 -12.53 -3.03
N GLU A 165 -16.13 -12.38 -4.25
CA GLU A 165 -15.98 -11.09 -4.94
C GLU A 165 -15.22 -10.06 -4.09
N ILE A 166 -14.28 -10.53 -3.27
CA ILE A 166 -13.36 -9.66 -2.54
C ILE A 166 -12.40 -9.06 -3.57
N PRO A 167 -12.21 -7.72 -3.60
CA PRO A 167 -11.23 -7.11 -4.49
C PRO A 167 -9.80 -7.53 -4.13
N GLU A 168 -8.96 -7.78 -5.15
CA GLU A 168 -7.59 -8.29 -4.99
C GLU A 168 -6.72 -7.36 -4.13
N GLU A 169 -6.99 -6.05 -4.16
CA GLU A 169 -6.34 -5.03 -3.33
C GLU A 169 -6.50 -5.29 -1.83
N ARG A 170 -7.55 -6.04 -1.47
CA ARG A 170 -7.87 -6.40 -0.10
C ARG A 170 -7.31 -7.75 0.33
N TYR A 171 -6.70 -8.53 -0.56
CA TYR A 171 -6.19 -9.86 -0.22
C TYR A 171 -5.10 -9.78 0.85
N CYS A 172 -4.28 -8.72 0.81
CA CYS A 172 -3.32 -8.41 1.86
C CYS A 172 -3.99 -8.11 3.21
N GLU A 173 -5.22 -7.63 3.26
CA GLU A 173 -5.95 -7.44 4.52
C GLU A 173 -6.62 -8.75 4.98
N VAL A 174 -7.13 -9.56 4.04
CA VAL A 174 -7.76 -10.85 4.33
C VAL A 174 -6.74 -11.83 4.90
N ILE A 175 -5.54 -11.93 4.32
CA ILE A 175 -4.51 -12.88 4.76
C ILE A 175 -4.20 -12.73 6.26
N ARG A 176 -4.28 -11.51 6.82
CA ARG A 176 -4.06 -11.24 8.24
C ARG A 176 -5.00 -12.00 9.17
N LEU A 177 -6.23 -12.27 8.71
CA LEU A 177 -7.28 -12.95 9.47
C LEU A 177 -7.07 -14.47 9.52
N PHE A 178 -6.34 -15.01 8.54
CA PHE A 178 -6.13 -16.44 8.35
C PHE A 178 -4.67 -16.88 8.59
N ILE A 179 -3.85 -16.06 9.22
CA ILE A 179 -2.49 -16.42 9.65
C ILE A 179 -2.35 -16.38 11.16
N GLU A 180 -1.43 -17.18 11.69
CA GLU A 180 -1.12 -17.24 13.12
C GLU A 180 0.34 -17.60 13.39
N GLY A 181 0.75 -17.49 14.65
CA GLY A 181 2.11 -17.79 15.08
C GLY A 181 3.15 -16.89 14.38
N PRO A 182 4.34 -17.41 14.05
CA PRO A 182 5.44 -16.61 13.48
C PRO A 182 5.11 -15.91 12.15
N VAL A 183 4.08 -16.37 11.44
CA VAL A 183 3.63 -15.76 10.18
C VAL A 183 3.06 -14.35 10.41
N THR A 184 2.52 -14.06 11.61
CA THR A 184 2.03 -12.71 11.92
C THR A 184 3.16 -11.69 11.98
N ASP A 185 4.37 -12.11 12.33
CA ASP A 185 5.56 -11.25 12.35
C ASP A 185 6.02 -10.93 10.93
N TRP A 186 6.03 -11.93 10.04
CA TRP A 186 6.24 -11.72 8.60
C TRP A 186 5.22 -10.75 8.03
N TYR A 187 3.94 -10.89 8.39
CA TYR A 187 2.89 -10.00 7.90
C TYR A 187 3.13 -8.57 8.39
N THR A 188 3.50 -8.40 9.65
CA THR A 188 3.78 -7.09 10.22
C THR A 188 4.98 -6.44 9.53
N ALA A 189 6.05 -7.20 9.27
CA ALA A 189 7.23 -6.75 8.53
C ALA A 189 6.92 -6.44 7.05
N ASN A 190 6.12 -7.25 6.38
CA ASN A 190 5.75 -7.04 4.98
C ASN A 190 4.71 -5.95 4.81
N ARG A 191 3.86 -5.70 5.81
CA ARG A 191 3.00 -4.52 5.81
C ARG A 191 3.81 -3.24 5.89
N VAL A 192 4.99 -3.30 6.52
CA VAL A 192 5.96 -2.21 6.57
C VAL A 192 6.73 -2.06 5.24
N LEU A 193 7.16 -3.18 4.67
CA LEU A 193 8.01 -3.21 3.48
C LEU A 193 7.23 -2.99 2.18
N LEU A 194 6.10 -3.67 2.04
CA LEU A 194 5.27 -3.71 0.83
C LEU A 194 4.12 -2.72 0.90
N GLY A 195 3.65 -2.35 2.09
CA GLY A 195 2.58 -1.36 2.25
C GLY A 195 1.29 -1.75 1.52
N THR A 196 0.89 -0.92 0.56
CA THR A 196 -0.25 -1.13 -0.33
C THR A 196 0.18 -1.61 -1.72
N ALA A 197 1.35 -2.24 -1.84
CA ALA A 197 1.75 -2.90 -3.07
C ALA A 197 0.66 -3.89 -3.50
N ILE A 198 0.55 -4.09 -4.80
CA ILE A 198 -0.39 -5.03 -5.39
C ILE A 198 -0.20 -6.44 -4.83
N TRP A 199 -1.25 -7.24 -4.90
CA TRP A 199 -1.26 -8.57 -4.32
C TRP A 199 -0.15 -9.48 -4.87
N GLY A 200 0.20 -9.38 -6.16
CA GLY A 200 1.31 -10.14 -6.74
C GLY A 200 2.63 -10.01 -5.97
N THR A 201 2.96 -8.81 -5.47
CA THR A 201 4.17 -8.58 -4.65
C THR A 201 4.05 -9.22 -3.26
N TRP A 202 2.86 -9.14 -2.66
CA TRP A 202 2.56 -9.82 -1.39
C TRP A 202 2.64 -11.33 -1.52
N ARG A 203 2.07 -11.86 -2.61
CA ARG A 203 2.07 -13.27 -2.98
C ARG A 203 3.50 -13.79 -3.11
N GLN A 204 4.34 -13.10 -3.88
CA GLN A 204 5.74 -13.51 -4.05
C GLN A 204 6.50 -13.49 -2.73
N SER A 205 6.38 -12.44 -1.92
CA SER A 205 7.03 -12.36 -0.61
C SER A 205 6.60 -13.50 0.34
N PHE A 206 5.31 -13.85 0.32
CA PHE A 206 4.79 -14.95 1.12
C PHE A 206 5.42 -16.28 0.68
N LEU A 207 5.47 -16.53 -0.63
CA LEU A 207 6.06 -17.74 -1.18
C LEU A 207 7.57 -17.79 -0.94
N ASP A 208 8.31 -16.70 -1.06
CA ASP A 208 9.75 -16.67 -0.79
C ASP A 208 10.09 -16.98 0.67
N SER A 209 9.16 -16.65 1.57
CA SER A 209 9.31 -16.82 3.02
C SER A 209 8.87 -18.19 3.51
N PHE A 210 7.83 -18.77 2.90
CA PHE A 210 7.15 -19.96 3.44
C PHE A 210 7.01 -21.13 2.48
N SER A 211 7.32 -20.96 1.20
CA SER A 211 7.45 -22.13 0.32
C SER A 211 8.61 -22.97 0.81
N ASN A 212 8.43 -24.29 0.83
CA ASN A 212 9.54 -25.20 1.09
C ASN A 212 10.62 -24.94 0.03
N LYS A 213 11.72 -24.31 0.45
CA LYS A 213 12.98 -24.32 -0.30
C LYS A 213 13.56 -25.73 -0.15
N GLY A 214 12.93 -26.69 -0.81
CA GLY A 214 13.55 -27.99 -1.05
C GLY A 214 14.86 -27.69 -1.77
N TRP A 215 15.99 -28.08 -1.16
CA TRP A 215 17.31 -27.88 -1.74
C TRP A 215 17.33 -28.48 -3.14
N SER A 216 17.25 -27.63 -4.15
CA SER A 216 17.35 -27.97 -5.55
C SER A 216 18.55 -27.20 -6.11
N ASN A 217 19.72 -27.53 -5.57
CA ASN A 217 21.04 -27.49 -6.21
C ASN A 217 22.13 -27.59 -5.13
N ASN A 218 22.51 -28.81 -4.77
CA ASN A 218 23.88 -29.11 -4.36
C ASN A 218 24.05 -30.64 -4.30
N ASP A 219 24.09 -31.27 -5.47
CA ASP A 219 24.74 -32.58 -5.63
C ASP A 219 25.34 -32.67 -7.04
N GLU A 220 26.13 -31.66 -7.42
CA GLU A 220 27.01 -31.72 -8.59
C GLU A 220 28.50 -31.73 -8.21
N TRP A 221 28.84 -32.08 -6.96
CA TRP A 221 30.20 -32.37 -6.54
C TRP A 221 30.28 -33.51 -5.53
N ARG A 222 29.95 -34.73 -5.98
CA ARG A 222 30.59 -35.95 -5.47
C ARG A 222 31.01 -36.80 -6.66
N ARG A 223 32.28 -36.62 -7.04
CA ARG A 223 33.07 -37.64 -7.75
C ARG A 223 33.23 -38.87 -6.87
#